data_AF-A0A9E5MWL4-F1
#
_entry.id   AF-A0A9E5MWL4-F1
#
_cell.length_a   1.000
_cell.length_b   1.000
_cell.length_c   1.000
_cell.angle_alpha   90.00
_cell.angle_beta   90.00
_cell.angle_gamma   90.00
#
_symmetry.space_group_name_H-M   'P 1'
#
loop_
_entity.id
_entity.type
_entity.pdbx_description
1 polymer ?
#
loop_
_entity_poly.entity_id
_entity_poly.type
_entity_poly.pdbx_seq_one_letter_code
_entity_poly.pdbx_strand_id
1 'polypeptide(L)'
;MHQILTALDRNNDLLEELVANAGASQRQRAEELKNWRSANPGLAESCKDAVEALARVQAEFLRNLTGEIEDNSEAMEDGEFVFNEFIDRYGPRLAHLNGVLQMLSQLSHPSADNRQDA
;
A
#
# COMPACT_ATOMS: atom_id res chain seq x y z
N MET A 1 43.25 13.30 1.96
CA MET A 1 42.04 14.09 2.33
C MET A 1 41.36 14.73 1.12
N HIS A 2 42.04 15.47 0.25
CA HIS A 2 41.38 16.11 -0.92
C HIS A 2 40.64 15.13 -1.84
N GLN A 3 41.24 13.99 -2.17
CA GLN A 3 40.58 12.95 -2.98
C GLN A 3 39.33 12.35 -2.31
N ILE A 4 39.29 12.29 -0.97
CA ILE A 4 38.13 11.80 -0.22
C ILE A 4 37.00 12.84 -0.28
N LEU A 5 37.33 14.12 -0.16
CA LEU A 5 36.35 15.22 -0.31
C LEU A 5 35.76 15.25 -1.73
N THR A 6 36.60 15.15 -2.77
CA THR A 6 36.11 15.07 -4.16
C THR A 6 35.22 13.84 -4.41
N ALA A 7 35.55 12.70 -3.78
CA ALA A 7 34.71 11.51 -3.86
C ALA A 7 33.38 11.68 -3.11
N LEU A 8 33.36 12.38 -1.98
CA LEU A 8 32.14 12.73 -1.23
C LEU A 8 31.25 13.67 -2.03
N ASP A 9 31.80 14.73 -2.63
CA ASP A 9 31.04 15.68 -3.45
C ASP A 9 30.36 14.96 -4.62
N ARG A 10 31.11 14.11 -5.35
CA ARG A 10 30.53 13.30 -6.43
C ARG A 10 29.44 12.34 -5.96
N ASN A 11 29.56 11.78 -4.76
CA ASN A 11 28.50 10.94 -4.20
C ASN A 11 27.24 11.76 -3.89
N ASN A 12 27.39 12.97 -3.35
CA ASN A 12 26.26 13.86 -3.10
C ASN A 12 25.54 14.22 -4.41
N ASP A 13 26.29 14.58 -5.47
CA ASP A 13 25.70 14.88 -6.78
C ASP A 13 24.87 13.71 -7.33
N LEU A 14 25.40 12.47 -7.21
CA LEU A 14 24.70 11.26 -7.65
C LEU A 14 23.46 10.97 -6.78
N LEU A 15 23.53 11.23 -5.48
CA LEU A 15 22.38 11.08 -4.58
C LEU A 15 21.29 12.10 -4.91
N GLU A 16 21.65 13.35 -5.21
CA GLU A 16 20.72 14.38 -5.66
C GLU A 16 20.03 13.99 -6.97
N GLU A 17 20.79 13.48 -7.95
CA GLU A 17 20.24 12.99 -9.22
C GLU A 17 19.29 11.81 -9.00
N LEU A 18 19.66 10.85 -8.14
CA LEU A 18 18.80 9.72 -7.79
C LEU A 18 17.49 10.17 -7.12
N VAL A 19 17.55 11.13 -6.20
CA VAL A 19 16.36 11.70 -5.55
C VAL A 19 15.49 12.43 -6.58
N ALA A 20 16.09 13.22 -7.47
CA ALA A 20 15.37 13.92 -8.52
C ALA A 20 14.65 12.95 -9.46
N ASN A 21 15.33 11.87 -9.88
CA ASN A 21 14.77 10.85 -10.75
C ASN A 21 13.68 10.02 -10.04
N ALA A 22 13.89 9.63 -8.78
CA ALA A 22 12.88 8.94 -7.97
C ALA A 22 11.61 9.79 -7.80
N GLY A 23 11.77 11.09 -7.53
CA GLY A 23 10.66 12.03 -7.46
C GLY A 23 9.96 12.28 -8.80
N ALA A 24 10.69 12.25 -9.92
CA ALA A 24 10.13 12.42 -11.26
C ALA A 24 9.15 11.29 -11.63
N SER A 25 9.55 10.03 -11.40
CA SER A 25 8.69 8.86 -11.68
C SER A 25 7.39 8.87 -10.86
N GLN A 26 7.49 9.23 -9.56
CA GLN A 26 6.32 9.33 -8.69
C GLN A 26 5.36 10.44 -9.14
N ARG A 27 5.87 11.61 -9.54
CA ARG A 27 5.06 12.73 -10.06
C ARG A 27 4.37 12.36 -11.37
N GLN A 28 5.09 11.74 -12.31
CA GLN A 28 4.53 11.30 -13.58
C GLN A 28 3.34 10.34 -13.36
N ARG A 29 3.51 9.33 -12.51
CA ARG A 29 2.43 8.39 -12.19
C ARG A 29 1.22 9.09 -11.55
N ALA A 30 1.45 10.09 -10.71
CA ALA A 30 0.37 10.86 -10.09
C ALA A 30 -0.42 11.68 -11.13
N GLU A 31 0.27 12.28 -12.11
CA GLU A 31 -0.35 13.01 -13.22
C GLU A 31 -1.16 12.08 -14.14
N GLU A 32 -0.61 10.92 -14.51
CA GLU A 32 -1.31 9.91 -15.31
C GLU A 32 -2.61 9.44 -14.63
N LEU A 33 -2.55 9.15 -13.34
CA LEU A 33 -3.73 8.78 -12.54
C LEU A 33 -4.75 9.92 -12.47
N LYS A 34 -4.28 11.17 -12.32
CA LYS A 34 -5.16 12.36 -12.33
C LYS A 34 -5.88 12.50 -13.66
N ASN A 35 -5.15 12.39 -14.77
CA ASN A 35 -5.71 12.47 -16.12
C ASN A 35 -6.69 11.32 -16.36
N TRP A 36 -6.33 10.09 -15.98
CA TRP A 36 -7.21 8.93 -16.09
C TRP A 36 -8.54 9.13 -15.33
N ARG A 37 -8.49 9.62 -14.09
CA ARG A 37 -9.72 9.89 -13.29
C ARG A 37 -10.60 10.95 -13.94
N SER A 38 -10.00 12.02 -14.46
CA SER A 38 -10.75 13.07 -15.16
C SER A 38 -11.45 12.55 -16.43
N ALA A 39 -10.86 11.56 -17.09
CA ALA A 39 -11.45 10.89 -18.26
C ALA A 39 -12.49 9.82 -17.88
N ASN A 40 -12.47 9.31 -16.64
CA ASN A 40 -13.32 8.20 -16.18
C ASN A 40 -14.05 8.52 -14.86
N PRO A 41 -14.83 9.61 -14.77
CA PRO A 41 -15.41 10.06 -13.50
C PRO A 41 -16.39 9.06 -12.87
N GLY A 42 -17.22 8.39 -13.68
CA GLY A 42 -18.17 7.39 -13.16
C GLY A 42 -17.48 6.14 -12.59
N LEU A 43 -16.35 5.75 -13.18
CA LEU A 43 -15.57 4.61 -12.69
C LEU A 43 -14.81 4.98 -11.41
N ALA A 44 -14.29 6.21 -11.32
CA ALA A 44 -13.65 6.70 -10.09
C ALA A 44 -14.62 6.70 -8.90
N GLU A 45 -15.88 7.13 -9.09
CA GLU A 45 -16.90 7.05 -8.04
C GLU A 45 -17.26 5.60 -7.71
N SER A 46 -17.42 4.74 -8.72
CA SER A 46 -17.65 3.30 -8.51
C SER A 46 -16.51 2.64 -7.70
N CYS A 47 -15.26 3.03 -7.96
CA CYS A 47 -14.11 2.57 -7.18
C CYS A 47 -14.16 3.05 -5.73
N LYS A 48 -14.64 4.28 -5.48
CA LYS A 48 -14.80 4.82 -4.12
C LYS A 48 -15.85 4.03 -3.35
N ASP A 49 -17.01 3.81 -3.95
CA ASP A 49 -18.08 3.01 -3.34
C ASP A 49 -17.61 1.57 -3.06
N ALA A 50 -16.84 0.99 -3.98
CA ALA A 50 -16.24 -0.33 -3.81
C ALA A 50 -15.24 -0.37 -2.66
N VAL A 51 -14.38 0.65 -2.49
CA VAL A 51 -13.45 0.74 -1.35
C VAL A 51 -14.22 0.80 -0.04
N GLU A 52 -15.27 1.60 0.06
CA GLU A 52 -16.08 1.69 1.28
C GLU A 52 -16.78 0.37 1.61
N ALA A 53 -17.32 -0.31 0.60
CA ALA A 53 -17.93 -1.63 0.77
C ALA A 53 -16.89 -2.67 1.23
N LEU A 54 -15.73 -2.71 0.58
CA LEU A 54 -14.66 -3.64 0.93
C LEU A 54 -14.02 -3.34 2.29
N ALA A 55 -13.96 -2.08 2.72
CA ALA A 55 -13.49 -1.71 4.05
C ALA A 55 -14.39 -2.31 5.14
N ARG A 56 -15.72 -2.31 4.92
CA ARG A 56 -16.68 -2.98 5.82
C ARG A 56 -16.46 -4.50 5.85
N VAL A 57 -16.26 -5.12 4.69
CA VAL A 57 -15.96 -6.55 4.58
C VAL A 57 -14.64 -6.90 5.27
N GLN A 58 -13.61 -6.07 5.10
CA GLN A 58 -12.30 -6.24 5.74
C GLN A 58 -12.40 -6.17 7.26
N ALA A 59 -13.16 -5.21 7.80
CA ALA A 59 -13.35 -5.10 9.24
C ALA A 59 -14.01 -6.37 9.83
N GLU A 60 -14.99 -6.93 9.13
CA GLU A 60 -15.63 -8.18 9.55
C GLU A 60 -14.71 -9.40 9.41
N PHE A 61 -13.93 -9.46 8.33
CA PHE A 61 -12.90 -10.49 8.16
C PHE A 61 -11.87 -10.45 9.29
N LEU A 62 -11.41 -9.26 9.68
CA LEU A 62 -10.48 -9.08 10.80
C LEU A 62 -11.12 -9.52 12.13
N ARG A 63 -12.40 -9.17 12.36
CA ARG A 63 -13.13 -9.63 13.55
C ARG A 63 -13.16 -11.15 13.65
N ASN A 64 -13.49 -11.84 12.56
CA ASN A 64 -13.53 -13.30 12.51
C ASN A 64 -12.14 -13.92 12.70
N LEU A 65 -11.13 -13.34 12.05
CA LEU A 65 -9.74 -13.76 12.19
C LEU A 65 -9.25 -13.62 13.64
N THR A 66 -9.54 -12.49 14.29
CA THR A 66 -9.18 -12.26 15.69
C THR A 66 -9.87 -13.26 16.61
N GLY A 67 -11.16 -13.54 16.40
CA GLY A 67 -11.87 -14.56 17.19
C GLY A 67 -11.23 -15.95 17.06
N GLU A 68 -10.85 -16.36 15.85
CA GLU A 68 -10.19 -17.66 15.62
C GLU A 68 -8.81 -17.75 16.28
N ILE A 69 -8.06 -16.64 16.37
CA ILE A 69 -6.81 -16.59 17.12
C ILE A 69 -7.09 -16.72 18.62
N GLU A 70 -8.06 -15.98 19.14
CA GLU A 70 -8.42 -16.02 20.57
C GLU A 70 -8.89 -17.41 21.01
N ASP A 71 -9.68 -18.09 20.17
CA ASP A 71 -10.23 -19.41 20.48
C ASP A 71 -9.20 -20.54 20.38
N ASN A 72 -8.11 -20.35 19.64
CA ASN A 72 -7.13 -21.41 19.35
C ASN A 72 -5.69 -21.04 19.75
N SER A 73 -5.47 -19.96 20.51
CA SER A 73 -4.12 -19.44 20.78
C SER A 73 -3.20 -20.47 21.43
N GLU A 74 -3.69 -21.22 22.43
CA GLU A 74 -2.93 -22.28 23.10
C GLU A 74 -2.55 -23.41 22.12
N ALA A 75 -3.49 -23.82 21.25
CA ALA A 75 -3.26 -24.86 20.26
C ALA A 75 -2.28 -24.43 19.15
N MET A 76 -2.25 -23.14 18.81
CA MET A 76 -1.28 -22.56 17.87
C MET A 76 0.11 -22.45 18.49
N GLU A 77 0.21 -22.14 19.79
CA GLU A 77 1.48 -22.09 20.52
C GLU A 77 2.09 -23.49 20.67
N ASP A 78 1.26 -24.49 20.95
CA ASP A 78 1.70 -25.87 21.18
C ASP A 78 1.96 -26.65 19.86
N GLY A 79 1.36 -26.23 18.74
CA GLY A 79 1.30 -27.01 17.51
C GLY A 79 1.52 -26.22 16.21
N GLU A 80 2.66 -26.48 15.55
CA GLU A 80 3.01 -25.88 14.26
C GLU A 80 1.96 -26.16 13.15
N PHE A 81 1.26 -27.29 13.23
CA PHE A 81 0.20 -27.64 12.28
C PHE A 81 -0.98 -26.66 12.31
N VAL A 82 -1.51 -26.36 13.51
CA VAL A 82 -2.67 -25.48 13.67
C VAL A 82 -2.32 -24.05 13.27
N PHE A 83 -1.10 -23.62 13.62
CA PHE A 83 -0.57 -22.34 13.18
C PHE A 83 -0.44 -22.26 11.64
N ASN A 84 0.15 -23.27 11.00
CA ASN A 84 0.30 -23.28 9.54
C ASN A 84 -1.06 -23.33 8.83
N GLU A 85 -2.01 -24.11 9.32
CA GLU A 85 -3.38 -24.15 8.76
C GLU A 85 -4.05 -22.77 8.87
N PHE A 86 -3.87 -22.07 9.99
CA PHE A 86 -4.36 -20.70 10.14
C PHE A 86 -3.71 -19.75 9.12
N ILE A 87 -2.38 -19.78 8.98
CA ILE A 87 -1.66 -18.95 8.01
C ILE A 87 -2.10 -19.24 6.58
N ASP A 88 -2.25 -20.51 6.21
CA ASP A 88 -2.69 -20.93 4.86
C ASP A 88 -4.13 -20.50 4.57
N ARG A 89 -5.01 -20.56 5.57
CA ARG A 89 -6.41 -20.16 5.45
C ARG A 89 -6.61 -18.65 5.32
N TYR A 90 -5.91 -17.87 6.16
CA TYR A 90 -6.17 -16.43 6.31
C TYR A 90 -5.13 -15.55 5.61
N GLY A 91 -3.87 -15.97 5.54
CA GLY A 91 -2.75 -15.18 5.01
C GLY A 91 -2.93 -14.74 3.55
N PRO A 92 -3.12 -15.65 2.59
CA PRO A 92 -3.32 -15.29 1.18
C PRO A 92 -4.53 -14.37 0.97
N ARG A 93 -5.62 -14.61 1.70
CA ARG A 93 -6.86 -13.81 1.59
C ARG A 93 -6.64 -12.38 2.07
N LEU A 94 -5.94 -12.20 3.20
CA LEU A 94 -5.62 -10.90 3.75
C LEU A 94 -4.70 -10.11 2.80
N ALA A 95 -3.66 -10.75 2.26
CA ALA A 95 -2.74 -10.12 1.32
C ALA A 95 -3.45 -9.67 0.04
N HIS A 96 -4.30 -10.54 -0.55
CA HIS A 96 -5.05 -10.19 -1.75
C HIS A 96 -6.07 -9.08 -1.51
N LEU A 97 -6.81 -9.12 -0.40
CA LEU A 97 -7.79 -8.09 -0.06
C LEU A 97 -7.13 -6.71 0.11
N ASN A 98 -5.99 -6.66 0.79
CA ASN A 98 -5.19 -5.43 0.92
C ASN A 98 -4.73 -4.90 -0.45
N GLY A 99 -4.26 -5.78 -1.34
CA GLY A 99 -3.86 -5.39 -2.70
C GLY A 99 -5.00 -4.80 -3.51
N VAL A 100 -6.19 -5.43 -3.47
CA VAL A 100 -7.39 -4.93 -4.17
C VAL A 100 -7.82 -3.58 -3.60
N LEU A 101 -7.88 -3.43 -2.28
CA LEU A 101 -8.19 -2.16 -1.62
C LEU A 101 -7.21 -1.05 -2.01
N GLN A 102 -5.91 -1.34 -2.05
CA GLN A 102 -4.90 -0.37 -2.44
C GLN A 102 -5.07 0.07 -3.90
N MET A 103 -5.36 -0.86 -4.82
CA MET A 103 -5.61 -0.52 -6.22
C MET A 103 -6.85 0.36 -6.37
N LEU A 104 -7.98 -0.02 -5.76
CA LEU A 104 -9.21 0.76 -5.85
C LEU A 104 -9.09 2.13 -5.16
N SER A 105 -8.30 2.21 -4.09
CA SER A 105 -8.00 3.49 -3.41
C SER A 105 -7.22 4.45 -4.32
N GLN A 106 -6.22 3.96 -5.06
CA GLN A 106 -5.46 4.76 -6.03
C GLN A 106 -6.35 5.30 -7.16
N LEU A 107 -7.37 4.55 -7.57
CA LEU A 107 -8.29 4.94 -8.64
C LEU A 107 -9.44 5.84 -8.16
N SER A 108 -9.80 5.77 -6.88
CA SER A 108 -10.91 6.54 -6.29
C SER A 108 -10.50 7.91 -5.78
N HIS A 109 -9.35 8.03 -5.12
CA HIS A 109 -8.97 9.28 -4.48
C HIS A 109 -8.20 10.18 -5.46
N PRO A 110 -8.46 11.51 -5.49
CA PRO A 110 -7.43 12.44 -5.91
C PRO A 110 -6.27 12.23 -4.94
N SER A 111 -5.10 11.80 -5.46
CA SER A 111 -3.87 11.73 -4.68
C SER A 111 -3.80 13.01 -3.85
N ALA A 112 -3.85 12.88 -2.53
CA ALA A 112 -3.90 14.02 -1.64
C ALA A 112 -2.82 14.99 -2.10
N ASP A 113 -3.29 16.15 -2.55
CA ASP A 113 -2.47 17.24 -3.03
C ASP A 113 -1.32 17.41 -2.06
N ASN A 114 -0.12 17.44 -2.60
CA ASN A 114 1.13 17.55 -1.89
C ASN A 114 1.13 18.91 -1.18
N ARG A 115 0.45 18.99 -0.01
CA ARG A 115 0.53 20.12 0.93
C ARG A 115 1.91 20.09 1.54
N GLN A 116 2.85 20.56 0.73
CA GLN A 116 4.16 21.06 1.12
C GLN A 116 4.37 22.40 0.41
N ASP A 117 3.35 23.26 0.52
CA ASP A 117 3.50 24.70 0.48
C ASP A 117 3.27 25.21 1.91
N ALA A 118 4.33 25.19 2.73
CA ALA A 118 4.48 25.98 3.94
C ALA A 118 5.98 26.09 4.29
#